data_AF-A0A0K9PED1-F1
#
_entry.id   AF-A0A0K9PED1-F1
#
_cell.length_a   1.000
_cell.length_b   1.000
_cell.length_c   1.000
_cell.angle_alpha   90.00
_cell.angle_beta   90.00
_cell.angle_gamma   90.00
#
_symmetry.space_group_name_H-M   'P 1'
#
loop_
_entity.id
_entity.type
_entity.pdbx_description
1 polymer ?
#
loop_
_entity_poly.entity_id
_entity_poly.type
_entity_poly.pdbx_seq_one_letter_code
_entity_poly.pdbx_strand_id
1 'polypeptide(L)'
;MSRIVVGNGVDLALVLLRYDLRNKRFEDRTLRILETVLVAKDVKSLVDARSASQEVLRSEVVPIMGEITGRDIDEKLRVAEFFVKAFALVGDIESFMAIKYEVLILRELKHMSNPCLQVLYEEWISFALESFNYGFYSIAIKGFDNALLCIHSSNRNINLQAPLKTEEIIKKIKKHRDRALALTSSHSGTYMIY
;
A
#
# COMPACT_ATOMS: atom_id res chain seq x y z
N MET A 1 -19.52 -11.14 -40.94
CA MET A 1 -18.63 -12.01 -40.13
C MET A 1 -17.51 -11.14 -39.57
N SER A 2 -17.65 -10.68 -38.33
CA SER A 2 -16.60 -9.89 -37.68
C SER A 2 -15.44 -10.80 -37.31
N ARG A 3 -14.25 -10.44 -37.79
CA ARG A 3 -12.98 -11.04 -37.36
C ARG A 3 -12.81 -10.75 -35.87
N ILE A 4 -12.89 -11.80 -35.06
CA ILE A 4 -12.36 -11.76 -33.70
C ILE A 4 -10.85 -11.65 -33.86
N VAL A 5 -10.33 -10.44 -33.68
CA VAL A 5 -8.90 -10.24 -33.48
C VAL A 5 -8.60 -10.92 -32.15
N VAL A 6 -7.93 -12.07 -32.21
CA VAL A 6 -7.40 -12.73 -31.01
C VAL A 6 -6.36 -11.77 -30.46
N GLY A 7 -6.75 -10.98 -29.46
CA GLY A 7 -5.85 -10.12 -28.71
C GLY A 7 -4.68 -10.94 -28.22
N ASN A 8 -3.52 -10.29 -28.06
CA ASN A 8 -2.35 -10.98 -27.55
C ASN A 8 -2.68 -11.65 -26.19
N GLY A 9 -1.94 -12.68 -25.76
CA GLY A 9 -2.25 -13.38 -24.51
C GLY A 9 -2.32 -12.48 -23.26
N VAL A 10 -1.62 -11.34 -23.29
CA VAL A 10 -1.64 -10.31 -22.25
C VAL A 10 -2.97 -9.54 -22.26
N ASP A 11 -3.51 -9.15 -23.42
CA ASP A 11 -4.77 -8.43 -23.56
C ASP A 11 -5.93 -9.24 -22.96
N LEU A 12 -5.98 -10.54 -23.25
CA LEU A 12 -7.00 -11.44 -22.68
C LEU A 12 -6.88 -11.53 -21.16
N ALA A 13 -5.66 -11.68 -20.64
CA ALA A 13 -5.42 -11.77 -19.21
C ALA A 13 -5.76 -10.46 -18.47
N LEU A 14 -5.52 -9.30 -19.08
CA LEU A 14 -5.94 -8.00 -18.54
C LEU A 14 -7.46 -7.83 -18.52
N VAL A 15 -8.16 -8.32 -19.55
CA VAL A 15 -9.63 -8.35 -19.57
C VAL A 15 -10.17 -9.25 -18.45
N LEU A 16 -9.57 -10.43 -18.26
CA LEU A 16 -9.94 -11.36 -17.19
C LEU A 16 -9.67 -10.77 -15.80
N LEU A 17 -8.52 -10.11 -15.62
CA LEU A 17 -8.19 -9.40 -14.38
C LEU A 17 -9.27 -8.37 -14.07
N ARG A 18 -9.58 -7.48 -15.02
CA ARG A 18 -10.61 -6.45 -14.83
C ARG A 18 -11.98 -7.05 -14.53
N TYR A 19 -12.34 -8.14 -15.21
CA TYR A 19 -13.58 -8.86 -14.95
C TYR A 19 -13.62 -9.39 -13.51
N ASP A 20 -12.56 -10.05 -13.03
CA ASP A 20 -12.52 -10.60 -11.68
C ASP A 20 -12.56 -9.50 -10.61
N LEU A 21 -11.87 -8.37 -10.81
CA LEU A 21 -11.93 -7.20 -9.92
C LEU A 21 -13.35 -6.65 -9.78
N ARG A 22 -14.04 -6.44 -10.90
CA ARG A 22 -15.43 -5.93 -10.91
C ARG A 22 -16.43 -6.89 -10.29
N ASN A 23 -16.16 -8.19 -10.38
CA ASN A 23 -16.96 -9.23 -9.73
C ASN A 23 -16.51 -9.53 -8.29
N LYS A 24 -15.65 -8.66 -7.70
CA LYS A 24 -15.21 -8.74 -6.29
C LYS A 24 -14.44 -10.01 -5.93
N ARG A 25 -13.77 -10.60 -6.93
CA ARG A 25 -12.94 -11.80 -6.79
C ARG A 25 -11.52 -11.41 -6.40
N PHE A 26 -11.37 -11.06 -5.12
CA PHE A 26 -10.09 -10.68 -4.51
C PHE A 26 -9.42 -11.91 -3.88
N GLU A 27 -8.92 -12.81 -4.73
CA GLU A 27 -8.35 -14.10 -4.34
C GLU A 27 -6.99 -14.34 -5.01
N ASP A 28 -6.23 -15.31 -4.51
CA ASP A 28 -4.92 -15.68 -5.05
C ASP A 28 -5.00 -16.07 -6.54
N ARG A 29 -6.12 -16.64 -6.99
CA ARG A 29 -6.35 -16.91 -8.42
C ARG A 29 -6.25 -15.64 -9.27
N THR A 30 -6.80 -14.53 -8.79
CA THR A 30 -6.78 -13.25 -9.50
C THR A 30 -5.37 -12.66 -9.52
N LEU A 31 -4.60 -12.83 -8.43
CA LEU A 31 -3.17 -12.48 -8.42
C LEU A 31 -2.37 -13.31 -9.41
N ARG A 32 -2.65 -14.62 -9.54
CA ARG A 32 -1.98 -15.47 -10.54
C ARG A 32 -2.25 -15.03 -11.97
N ILE A 33 -3.44 -14.49 -12.28
CA ILE A 33 -3.71 -13.88 -13.61
C ILE A 33 -2.78 -12.70 -13.84
N LEU A 34 -2.53 -11.89 -12.80
CA LEU A 34 -1.59 -10.78 -12.89
C LEU A 34 -0.14 -11.26 -13.04
N GLU A 35 0.26 -12.33 -12.36
CA GLU A 35 1.59 -12.93 -12.51
C GLU A 35 1.83 -13.45 -13.92
N THR A 36 0.83 -14.07 -14.56
CA THR A 36 0.97 -14.57 -15.94
C THR A 36 1.12 -13.45 -16.97
N VAL A 37 0.46 -12.29 -16.75
CA VAL A 37 0.67 -11.09 -17.58
C VAL A 37 2.11 -10.61 -17.53
N LEU A 38 2.78 -10.76 -16.37
CA LEU A 38 4.15 -10.34 -16.15
C LEU A 38 5.21 -11.33 -16.65
N VAL A 39 4.79 -12.45 -17.26
CA VAL A 39 5.69 -13.36 -17.97
C VAL A 39 5.87 -12.85 -19.39
N ALA A 40 6.95 -12.12 -19.62
CA ALA A 40 7.25 -11.49 -20.90
C ALA A 40 8.54 -12.03 -21.54
N LYS A 41 8.55 -12.11 -22.87
CA LYS A 41 9.69 -12.62 -23.66
C LYS A 41 10.90 -11.67 -23.68
N ASP A 42 10.66 -10.39 -23.48
CA ASP A 42 11.68 -9.34 -23.52
C ASP A 42 11.31 -8.20 -22.57
N VAL A 43 12.31 -7.36 -22.26
CA VAL A 43 12.17 -6.26 -21.29
C VAL A 43 11.11 -5.25 -21.72
N LYS A 44 10.98 -4.97 -23.03
CA LYS A 44 9.99 -4.01 -23.52
C LYS A 44 8.58 -4.52 -23.27
N SER A 45 8.32 -5.78 -23.64
CA SER A 45 7.05 -6.45 -23.40
C SER A 45 6.71 -6.52 -21.91
N LEU A 46 7.71 -6.69 -21.03
CA LEU A 46 7.50 -6.66 -19.58
C LEU A 46 7.09 -5.27 -19.08
N VAL A 47 7.76 -4.22 -19.57
CA VAL A 47 7.44 -2.84 -19.22
C VAL A 47 6.03 -2.48 -19.71
N ASP A 48 5.69 -2.81 -20.95
CA ASP A 48 4.37 -2.57 -21.53
C ASP A 48 3.28 -3.31 -20.73
N ALA A 49 3.51 -4.58 -20.38
CA ALA A 49 2.60 -5.38 -19.57
C ALA A 49 2.41 -4.78 -18.17
N ARG A 50 3.49 -4.36 -17.50
CA ARG A 50 3.41 -3.67 -16.21
C ARG A 50 2.59 -2.40 -16.31
N SER A 51 2.89 -1.53 -17.27
CA SER A 51 2.15 -0.27 -17.44
C SER A 51 0.66 -0.50 -17.66
N ALA A 52 0.29 -1.47 -18.50
CA ALA A 52 -1.11 -1.81 -18.75
C ALA A 52 -1.80 -2.40 -17.50
N SER A 53 -1.12 -3.26 -16.74
CA SER A 53 -1.64 -3.77 -15.47
C SER A 53 -1.82 -2.67 -14.42
N GLN A 54 -0.87 -1.74 -14.32
CA GLN A 54 -0.97 -0.58 -13.43
C GLN A 54 -2.21 0.26 -13.76
N GLU A 55 -2.45 0.53 -15.05
CA GLU A 55 -3.63 1.28 -15.49
C GLU A 55 -4.93 0.56 -15.09
N VAL A 56 -5.03 -0.76 -15.30
CA VAL A 56 -6.19 -1.54 -14.87
C VAL A 56 -6.39 -1.41 -13.36
N LEU A 57 -5.36 -1.68 -12.56
CA LEU A 57 -5.47 -1.65 -11.09
C LEU A 57 -5.83 -0.24 -10.57
N ARG A 58 -5.19 0.81 -11.07
CA ARG A 58 -5.49 2.22 -10.69
C ARG A 58 -6.92 2.60 -11.05
N SER A 59 -7.41 2.17 -12.22
CA SER A 59 -8.78 2.48 -12.65
C SER A 59 -9.87 1.78 -11.82
N GLU A 60 -9.54 0.64 -11.20
CA GLU A 60 -10.52 -0.17 -10.46
C GLU A 60 -10.41 0.01 -8.94
N VAL A 61 -9.25 0.38 -8.39
CA VAL A 61 -9.08 0.49 -6.92
C VAL A 61 -9.99 1.54 -6.29
N VAL A 62 -10.09 2.73 -6.85
CA VAL A 62 -10.90 3.82 -6.29
C VAL A 62 -12.39 3.47 -6.25
N PRO A 63 -13.04 3.04 -7.35
CA PRO A 63 -14.47 2.69 -7.29
C PRO A 63 -14.72 1.52 -6.34
N ILE A 64 -13.86 0.49 -6.35
CA ILE A 64 -14.01 -0.68 -5.47
C ILE A 64 -13.89 -0.28 -3.99
N MET A 65 -12.88 0.51 -3.63
CA MET A 65 -12.72 1.00 -2.26
C MET A 65 -13.91 1.89 -1.84
N GLY A 66 -14.44 2.70 -2.76
CA GLY A 66 -15.66 3.48 -2.56
C GLY A 66 -16.86 2.59 -2.21
N GLU A 67 -17.11 1.54 -2.98
CA GLU A 67 -18.23 0.60 -2.77
C GLU A 67 -18.18 -0.13 -1.42
N ILE A 68 -16.97 -0.42 -0.91
CA ILE A 68 -16.81 -1.16 0.35
C ILE A 68 -16.72 -0.26 1.58
N THR A 69 -16.85 1.06 1.43
CA THR A 69 -16.76 2.02 2.56
C THR A 69 -17.79 1.72 3.66
N GLY A 70 -18.98 1.21 3.31
CA GLY A 70 -20.03 0.82 4.25
C GLY A 70 -19.94 -0.62 4.77
N ARG A 71 -18.97 -1.42 4.31
CA ARG A 71 -18.80 -2.82 4.72
C ARG A 71 -18.07 -2.92 6.06
N ASP A 72 -18.07 -4.12 6.65
CA ASP A 72 -17.31 -4.40 7.85
C ASP A 72 -15.79 -4.30 7.59
N ILE A 73 -15.02 -4.19 8.67
CA ILE A 73 -13.58 -3.98 8.59
C ILE A 73 -12.86 -5.21 8.02
N ASP A 74 -13.38 -6.43 8.20
CA ASP A 74 -12.72 -7.65 7.69
C ASP A 74 -12.82 -7.70 6.16
N GLU A 75 -13.99 -7.35 5.60
CA GLU A 75 -14.13 -7.23 4.15
C GLU A 75 -13.23 -6.13 3.58
N LYS A 76 -13.19 -4.94 4.22
CA LYS A 76 -12.30 -3.84 3.81
C LYS A 76 -10.83 -4.26 3.82
N LEU A 77 -10.41 -4.93 4.89
CA LEU A 77 -9.03 -5.38 5.06
C LEU A 77 -8.66 -6.40 3.98
N ARG A 78 -9.52 -7.40 3.72
CA ARG A 78 -9.32 -8.40 2.67
C ARG A 78 -9.11 -7.76 1.30
N VAL A 79 -9.94 -6.78 0.93
CA VAL A 79 -9.84 -6.09 -0.36
C VAL A 79 -8.56 -5.23 -0.42
N ALA A 80 -8.28 -4.47 0.62
CA ALA A 80 -7.08 -3.62 0.66
C ALA A 80 -5.80 -4.46 0.60
N GLU A 81 -5.70 -5.57 1.35
CA GLU A 81 -4.56 -6.49 1.31
C GLU A 81 -4.34 -7.11 -0.07
N PHE A 82 -5.42 -7.44 -0.79
CA PHE A 82 -5.33 -7.87 -2.18
C PHE A 82 -4.68 -6.78 -3.06
N PHE A 83 -5.11 -5.53 -2.94
CA PHE A 83 -4.53 -4.43 -3.73
C PHE A 83 -3.09 -4.12 -3.34
N VAL A 84 -2.70 -4.25 -2.07
CA VAL A 84 -1.28 -4.16 -1.66
C VAL A 84 -0.45 -5.16 -2.44
N LYS A 85 -0.87 -6.44 -2.47
CA LYS A 85 -0.16 -7.49 -3.20
C LYS A 85 -0.12 -7.21 -4.70
N ALA A 86 -1.25 -6.80 -5.28
CA ALA A 86 -1.35 -6.51 -6.71
C ALA A 86 -0.44 -5.35 -7.13
N PHE A 87 -0.45 -4.23 -6.41
CA PHE A 87 0.41 -3.08 -6.72
C PHE A 87 1.89 -3.36 -6.50
N ALA A 88 2.24 -4.13 -5.46
CA ALA A 88 3.62 -4.60 -5.27
C ALA A 88 4.10 -5.44 -6.47
N LEU A 89 3.25 -6.34 -6.95
CA LEU A 89 3.55 -7.24 -8.06
C LEU A 89 3.83 -6.49 -9.37
N VAL A 90 3.06 -5.43 -9.67
CA VAL A 90 3.26 -4.61 -10.88
C VAL A 90 4.28 -3.49 -10.71
N GLY A 91 4.86 -3.33 -9.51
CA GLY A 91 5.82 -2.28 -9.21
C GLY A 91 5.23 -0.88 -9.18
N ASP A 92 3.94 -0.74 -8.84
CA ASP A 92 3.30 0.57 -8.65
C ASP A 92 3.52 1.05 -7.22
N ILE A 93 4.67 1.69 -6.97
CA ILE A 93 5.09 2.02 -5.61
C ILE A 93 4.17 3.06 -4.95
N GLU A 94 3.67 4.03 -5.70
CA GLU A 94 2.77 5.06 -5.16
C GLU A 94 1.45 4.44 -4.67
N SER A 95 0.77 3.68 -5.53
CA SER A 95 -0.49 3.01 -5.17
C SER A 95 -0.26 1.95 -4.08
N PHE A 96 0.85 1.21 -4.14
CA PHE A 96 1.24 0.26 -3.10
C PHE A 96 1.36 0.94 -1.74
N MET A 97 2.09 2.06 -1.64
CA MET A 97 2.28 2.77 -0.38
C MET A 97 0.99 3.37 0.17
N ALA A 98 0.15 3.93 -0.71
CA ALA A 98 -1.15 4.46 -0.33
C ALA A 98 -2.05 3.37 0.28
N ILE A 99 -2.20 2.22 -0.38
CA ILE A 99 -3.05 1.15 0.12
C ILE A 99 -2.42 0.45 1.34
N LYS A 100 -1.09 0.30 1.39
CA LYS A 100 -0.39 -0.26 2.56
C LYS A 100 -0.65 0.57 3.81
N TYR A 101 -0.65 1.90 3.70
CA TYR A 101 -1.04 2.78 4.80
C TYR A 101 -2.48 2.51 5.27
N GLU A 102 -3.43 2.42 4.34
CA GLU A 102 -4.83 2.13 4.67
C GLU A 102 -5.01 0.76 5.35
N VAL A 103 -4.28 -0.27 4.93
CA VAL A 103 -4.26 -1.58 5.58
C VAL A 103 -3.81 -1.48 7.04
N LEU A 104 -2.74 -0.74 7.31
CA LEU A 104 -2.25 -0.54 8.68
C LEU A 104 -3.28 0.20 9.55
N ILE A 105 -3.97 1.20 8.99
CA ILE A 105 -5.06 1.89 9.70
C ILE A 105 -6.25 0.96 9.97
N LEU A 106 -6.68 0.16 8.99
CA LEU A 106 -7.78 -0.79 9.17
C LEU A 106 -7.46 -1.83 10.25
N ARG A 107 -6.22 -2.31 10.28
CA ARG A 107 -5.71 -3.20 11.33
C ARG A 107 -5.76 -2.54 12.72
N GLU A 108 -5.31 -1.29 12.84
CA GLU A 108 -5.44 -0.50 14.08
C GLU A 108 -6.91 -0.33 14.51
N LEU A 109 -7.85 -0.16 13.58
CA LEU A 109 -9.27 -0.06 13.94
C LEU A 109 -9.85 -1.39 14.42
N LYS A 110 -9.35 -2.53 13.90
CA LYS A 110 -9.87 -3.86 14.23
C LYS A 110 -9.24 -4.47 15.47
N HIS A 111 -8.02 -4.07 15.85
CA HIS A 111 -7.22 -4.80 16.84
C HIS A 111 -7.90 -4.97 18.21
N MET A 112 -8.75 -4.02 18.62
CA MET A 112 -9.52 -4.11 19.86
C MET A 112 -10.45 -5.35 19.92
N SER A 113 -10.92 -5.81 18.76
CA SER A 113 -11.77 -7.01 18.62
C SER A 113 -10.99 -8.25 18.16
N ASN A 114 -9.81 -8.06 17.58
CA ASN A 114 -8.94 -9.13 17.10
C ASN A 114 -7.47 -8.75 17.36
N PRO A 115 -6.89 -9.14 18.51
CA PRO A 115 -5.52 -8.77 18.87
C PRO A 115 -4.46 -9.22 17.86
N CYS A 116 -4.73 -10.26 17.06
CA CYS A 116 -3.81 -10.71 16.00
C CYS A 116 -3.59 -9.66 14.90
N LEU A 117 -4.47 -8.66 14.80
CA LEU A 117 -4.35 -7.56 13.84
C LEU A 117 -3.64 -6.33 14.42
N GLN A 118 -3.18 -6.37 15.67
CA GLN A 118 -2.39 -5.29 16.26
C GLN A 118 -1.23 -4.91 15.32
N VAL A 119 -1.06 -3.62 15.07
CA VAL A 119 0.09 -3.10 14.33
C VAL A 119 1.16 -2.71 15.33
N LEU A 120 2.34 -3.29 15.20
CA LEU A 120 3.46 -2.97 16.07
C LEU A 120 4.13 -1.65 15.64
N TYR A 121 4.80 -0.97 16.57
CA TYR A 121 5.50 0.27 16.24
C TYR A 121 6.62 0.02 15.21
N GLU A 122 7.23 -1.16 15.20
CA GLU A 122 8.23 -1.59 14.21
C GLU A 122 7.65 -1.64 12.80
N GLU A 123 6.39 -2.09 12.65
CA GLU A 123 5.72 -2.12 11.34
C GLU A 123 5.52 -0.70 10.81
N TRP A 124 5.08 0.22 11.68
CA TRP A 124 4.93 1.63 11.35
C TRP A 124 6.27 2.31 11.00
N ILE A 125 7.35 2.00 11.73
CA ILE A 125 8.69 2.51 11.41
C ILE A 125 9.16 1.99 10.05
N SER A 126 8.99 0.69 9.79
CA SER A 126 9.39 0.07 8.52
C SER A 126 8.67 0.75 7.35
N PHE A 127 7.34 0.87 7.45
CA PHE A 127 6.53 1.58 6.47
C PHE A 127 6.97 3.04 6.27
N ALA A 128 7.22 3.77 7.36
CA ALA A 128 7.60 5.18 7.30
C ALA A 128 8.97 5.38 6.64
N LEU A 129 9.96 4.52 6.96
CA LEU A 129 11.29 4.57 6.37
C LEU A 129 11.27 4.19 4.89
N GLU A 130 10.51 3.16 4.50
CA GLU A 130 10.30 2.82 3.09
C GLU A 130 9.70 4.01 2.34
N SER A 131 8.60 4.58 2.86
CA SER A 131 7.93 5.74 2.27
C SER A 131 8.86 6.94 2.15
N PHE A 132 9.68 7.19 3.17
CA PHE A 132 10.69 8.25 3.18
C PHE A 132 11.73 8.05 2.07
N ASN A 133 12.25 6.83 1.91
CA ASN A 133 13.26 6.51 0.91
C ASN A 133 12.73 6.62 -0.52
N TYR A 134 11.44 6.36 -0.74
CA TYR A 134 10.78 6.59 -2.02
C TYR A 134 10.33 8.05 -2.25
N GLY A 135 10.60 8.96 -1.31
CA GLY A 135 10.27 10.39 -1.44
C GLY A 135 8.83 10.75 -1.09
N PHE A 136 8.03 9.80 -0.58
CA PHE A 136 6.65 10.05 -0.14
C PHE A 136 6.62 10.63 1.28
N TYR A 137 7.19 11.82 1.46
CA TYR A 137 7.42 12.39 2.79
C TYR A 137 6.14 12.62 3.59
N SER A 138 5.03 13.02 2.96
CA SER A 138 3.74 13.25 3.64
C SER A 138 3.18 11.99 4.30
N ILE A 139 3.28 10.83 3.63
CA ILE A 139 2.80 9.56 4.19
C ILE A 139 3.81 8.96 5.16
N ALA A 140 5.12 9.20 4.94
CA ALA A 140 6.17 8.83 5.88
C ALA A 140 5.98 9.52 7.25
N ILE A 141 5.63 10.81 7.27
CA ILE A 141 5.32 11.56 8.50
C ILE A 141 4.17 10.88 9.27
N LYS A 142 3.08 10.53 8.58
CA LYS A 142 1.95 9.80 9.20
C LYS A 142 2.40 8.46 9.78
N GLY A 143 3.27 7.72 9.08
CA GLY A 143 3.83 6.47 9.58
C GLY A 143 4.65 6.67 10.86
N PHE A 144 5.52 7.70 10.90
CA PHE A 144 6.28 8.02 12.11
C PHE A 144 5.39 8.47 13.27
N ASP A 145 4.34 9.24 12.99
CA ASP A 145 3.36 9.66 14.01
C ASP A 145 2.63 8.45 14.62
N ASN A 146 2.18 7.51 13.78
CA ASN A 146 1.56 6.28 14.27
C ASN A 146 2.55 5.41 15.06
N ALA A 147 3.81 5.28 14.63
CA ALA A 147 4.83 4.56 15.40
C ALA A 147 5.00 5.14 16.82
N LEU A 148 5.03 6.47 16.96
CA LEU A 148 5.10 7.13 18.26
C LEU A 148 3.85 6.85 19.10
N LEU A 149 2.66 6.91 18.49
CA LEU A 149 1.40 6.56 19.17
C LEU A 149 1.41 5.11 19.69
N CYS A 150 1.88 4.15 18.89
CA CYS A 150 2.00 2.73 19.29
C CYS A 150 2.96 2.53 20.47
N ILE A 151 4.07 3.25 20.52
CA ILE A 151 5.01 3.20 21.66
C ILE A 151 4.34 3.76 22.92
N HIS A 152 3.62 4.89 22.80
CA HIS A 152 2.92 5.51 23.91
C HIS A 152 1.73 4.69 24.42
N SER A 153 1.02 3.97 23.54
CA SER A 153 -0.07 3.06 23.92
C SER A 153 0.45 1.75 24.54
N SER A 154 1.54 1.19 24.01
CA SER A 154 2.17 -0.04 24.51
C SER A 154 2.85 0.13 25.87
N ASN A 155 3.34 1.34 26.18
CA ASN A 155 3.83 1.69 27.52
C ASN A 155 2.78 1.54 28.64
N ARG A 156 1.49 1.36 28.30
CA ARG A 156 0.44 1.04 29.29
C ARG A 156 0.28 -0.47 29.55
N ASN A 157 0.84 -1.36 28.72
CA ASN A 157 0.54 -2.80 28.76
C ASN A 157 1.74 -3.76 28.65
N ILE A 158 2.99 -3.30 28.49
CA ILE A 158 4.15 -4.21 28.43
C ILE A 158 5.28 -3.71 29.33
N ASN A 159 5.81 -4.64 30.13
CA ASN A 159 7.00 -4.51 30.95
C ASN A 159 8.23 -4.33 30.02
N LEU A 160 8.44 -3.12 29.49
CA LEU A 160 9.57 -2.84 28.61
C LEU A 160 10.88 -2.97 29.40
N GLN A 161 11.72 -3.90 28.94
CA GLN A 161 13.11 -3.98 29.34
C GLN A 161 13.81 -2.64 29.03
N ALA A 162 14.05 -1.86 30.10
CA ALA A 162 14.81 -0.62 30.20
C ALA A 162 14.24 0.62 29.46
N PRO A 163 13.64 1.59 30.19
CA PRO A 163 13.14 2.87 29.69
C PRO A 163 14.11 3.65 28.77
N LEU A 164 15.42 3.50 29.00
CA LEU A 164 16.48 4.16 28.24
C LEU A 164 16.48 3.76 26.75
N LYS A 165 16.20 2.49 26.41
CA LYS A 165 16.13 2.04 25.01
C LYS A 165 14.95 2.66 24.28
N THR A 166 13.83 2.83 24.96
CA THR A 166 12.61 3.44 24.42
C THR A 166 12.81 4.91 24.08
N GLU A 167 13.50 5.67 24.94
CA GLU A 167 13.82 7.08 24.70
C GLU A 167 14.71 7.26 23.47
N GLU A 168 15.72 6.40 23.29
CA GLU A 168 16.58 6.42 22.10
C GLU A 168 15.81 6.15 20.82
N ILE A 169 14.89 5.18 20.84
CA ILE A 169 14.02 4.85 19.71
C ILE A 169 13.13 6.05 19.37
N ILE A 170 12.45 6.64 20.37
CA ILE A 170 11.60 7.82 20.18
C ILE A 170 12.40 8.98 19.57
N LYS A 171 13.62 9.23 20.06
CA LYS A 171 14.49 10.29 19.54
C LYS A 171 14.85 10.05 18.07
N LYS A 172 15.14 8.81 17.68
CA LYS A 172 15.42 8.45 16.28
C LYS A 172 14.19 8.65 15.39
N ILE A 173 13.01 8.22 15.82
CA ILE A 173 11.77 8.40 15.07
C ILE A 173 11.48 9.89 14.84
N LYS A 174 11.55 10.71 15.90
CA LYS A 174 11.35 12.16 15.81
C LYS A 174 12.33 12.82 14.84
N LYS A 175 13.62 12.47 14.92
CA LYS A 175 14.65 12.99 14.00
C LYS A 175 14.31 12.69 12.53
N HIS A 176 13.85 11.48 12.21
CA HIS A 176 13.46 11.12 10.84
C HIS A 176 12.19 11.83 10.38
N ARG A 177 11.20 11.94 11.27
CA ARG A 177 9.97 12.70 11.03
C ARG A 177 10.26 14.18 10.73
N ASP A 178 11.09 14.83 11.54
CA ASP A 178 11.43 16.25 11.37
C ASP A 178 12.17 16.48 10.05
N ARG A 179 13.04 15.53 9.65
CA ARG A 179 13.68 15.55 8.33
C ARG A 179 12.66 15.39 7.20
N ALA A 180 11.69 14.50 7.33
CA ALA A 180 10.62 14.33 6.34
C ALA A 180 9.80 15.61 6.21
N LEU A 181 9.44 16.24 7.33
CA LEU A 181 8.71 17.51 7.37
C LEU A 181 9.46 18.63 6.63
N ALA A 182 10.76 18.78 6.88
CA ALA A 182 11.59 19.76 6.19
C ALA A 182 11.66 19.53 4.67
N LEU A 183 11.66 18.27 4.23
CA LEU A 183 11.69 17.90 2.81
C LEU A 183 10.34 18.13 2.11
N THR A 184 9.22 17.95 2.82
CA THR A 184 7.89 18.32 2.33
C THR A 184 7.80 19.83 2.07
N SER A 185 8.28 20.66 3.01
CA SER A 185 8.27 22.13 2.86
C SER A 185 9.20 22.64 1.76
N SER A 186 10.27 21.90 1.46
CA SER A 186 11.19 22.22 0.36
C SER A 186 10.60 21.85 -1.01
N HIS A 187 9.82 20.77 -1.09
CA HIS A 187 9.12 20.37 -2.32
C HIS A 187 8.01 21.36 -2.73
N SER A 188 7.36 22.03 -1.79
CA SER A 188 6.37 23.08 -2.10
C SER A 188 6.98 24.36 -2.69
N GLY A 189 8.30 24.52 -2.69
CA GLY A 189 9.00 25.68 -3.25
C GLY A 189 9.31 25.61 -4.76
N THR A 190 8.92 24.53 -5.46
CA THR A 190 9.38 24.27 -6.85
C THR A 190 8.27 24.33 -7.91
N TYR A 191 7.04 24.71 -7.56
CA TYR A 191 5.97 24.91 -8.55
C TYR A 191 5.27 26.26 -8.36
N MET A 192 5.88 27.31 -8.92
CA MET A 192 5.22 28.57 -9.22
C MET A 192 5.79 29.14 -10.53
N ILE A 193 5.59 28.46 -11.66
CA ILE A 193 5.38 29.11 -12.98
C ILE A 193 4.57 28.13 -13.86
N TYR A 194 3.29 28.41 -14.05
CA TYR A 194 2.61 28.38 -15.34
C TYR A 194 1.59 29.51 -15.36
#